data_AF-A0A1Y3B996-F1
#
_entry.id   AF-A0A1Y3B996-F1
#
_cell.length_a   1.000
_cell.length_b   1.000
_cell.length_c   1.000
_cell.angle_alpha   90.00
_cell.angle_beta   90.00
_cell.angle_gamma   90.00
#
_symmetry.space_group_name_H-M   'P 1'
#
loop_
_entity.id
_entity.type
_entity.pdbx_description
1 polymer ?
#
loop_
_entity_poly.entity_id
_entity_poly.type
_entity_poly.pdbx_seq_one_letter_code
_entity_poly.pdbx_strand_id
1 'polypeptide(L)'
;MNSGKSREDIEYDDLENVVTNNAVKIGGLKNSELITRGVIDLFVPFLPLSKRHVEQCVVDNLRRQHGYSHPFIDPGQEFIDKVTDSIEFKDDEFSVFGCKRVSSKVNILLSRKNSNRPK
;
A
#
# COMPACT_ATOMS: atom_id res chain seq x y z
N MET A 1 -17.52 -2.98 1.22
CA MET A 1 -17.78 -2.43 -0.13
C MET A 1 -18.61 -3.45 -0.89
N ASN A 2 -19.95 -3.36 -0.86
CA ASN A 2 -20.86 -4.44 -1.29
C ASN A 2 -21.55 -4.20 -2.64
N SER A 3 -21.07 -3.24 -3.44
CA SER A 3 -21.72 -2.82 -4.69
C SER A 3 -20.94 -3.19 -5.96
N GLY A 4 -19.80 -3.89 -5.84
CA GLY A 4 -19.00 -4.32 -7.00
C GLY A 4 -18.38 -3.18 -7.82
N LYS A 5 -18.42 -1.94 -7.32
CA LYS A 5 -17.81 -0.77 -7.97
C LYS A 5 -16.29 -0.89 -8.01
N SER A 6 -15.66 -0.46 -9.10
CA SER A 6 -14.21 -0.40 -9.18
C SER A 6 -13.67 0.72 -8.27
N ARG A 7 -12.43 0.56 -7.83
CA ARG A 7 -11.75 1.56 -6.99
C ARG A 7 -11.66 2.92 -7.69
N GLU A 8 -11.45 2.87 -9.00
CA GLU A 8 -11.25 4.03 -9.87
C GLU A 8 -12.56 4.81 -10.10
N ASP A 9 -13.72 4.20 -9.80
CA ASP A 9 -15.04 4.83 -9.89
C ASP A 9 -15.42 5.58 -8.59
N ILE A 10 -14.56 5.58 -7.57
CA ILE A 10 -14.82 6.29 -6.32
C ILE A 10 -14.60 7.78 -6.55
N GLU A 11 -15.66 8.57 -6.38
CA GLU A 11 -15.60 10.02 -6.52
C GLU A 11 -15.23 10.69 -5.18
N TYR A 12 -14.81 11.96 -5.25
CA TYR A 12 -14.46 12.71 -4.03
C TYR A 12 -15.64 12.82 -3.07
N ASP A 13 -16.84 13.08 -3.60
CA ASP A 13 -18.07 13.25 -2.83
C ASP A 13 -18.46 11.99 -2.04
N ASP A 14 -18.08 10.79 -2.53
CA ASP A 14 -18.27 9.53 -1.81
C ASP A 14 -17.45 9.47 -0.51
N LEU A 15 -16.32 10.18 -0.47
CA LEU A 15 -15.36 10.16 0.63
C LEU A 15 -15.41 11.41 1.50
N GLU A 16 -15.84 12.54 0.97
CA GLU A 16 -15.80 13.85 1.63
C GLU A 16 -16.46 13.80 3.01
N ASN A 17 -17.65 13.22 3.10
CA ASN A 17 -18.38 13.10 4.36
C ASN A 17 -17.64 12.25 5.39
N VAL A 18 -17.07 11.12 4.97
CA VAL A 18 -16.34 10.23 5.86
C VAL A 18 -15.06 10.90 6.34
N VAL A 19 -14.31 11.50 5.42
CA VAL A 19 -13.01 12.12 5.69
C VAL A 19 -13.16 13.33 6.59
N THR A 20 -14.07 14.24 6.24
CA THR A 20 -14.32 15.46 7.02
C THR A 20 -14.79 15.11 8.43
N ASN A 21 -15.76 14.19 8.58
CA ASN A 21 -16.23 13.80 9.90
C ASN A 21 -15.11 13.14 10.74
N ASN A 22 -14.31 12.26 10.15
CA ASN A 22 -13.23 11.61 10.88
C ASN A 22 -12.09 12.57 11.22
N ALA A 23 -11.69 13.47 10.33
CA ALA A 23 -10.64 14.44 10.62
C ALA A 23 -11.07 15.45 11.69
N VAL A 24 -12.30 15.99 11.55
CA VAL A 24 -12.78 17.14 12.32
C VAL A 24 -13.42 16.75 13.65
N LYS A 25 -14.23 15.69 13.70
CA LYS A 25 -15.10 15.41 14.87
C LYS A 25 -14.55 14.34 15.80
N ILE A 26 -13.85 13.35 15.26
CA ILE A 26 -13.42 12.15 15.99
C ILE A 26 -11.90 12.04 16.07
N GLY A 27 -11.18 12.49 15.04
CA GLY A 27 -9.76 12.29 14.87
C GLY A 27 -8.87 13.40 15.45
N GLY A 28 -7.61 13.37 15.04
CA GLY A 28 -6.53 14.15 15.66
C GLY A 28 -6.58 15.67 15.44
N LEU A 29 -7.44 16.17 14.55
CA LEU A 29 -7.64 17.61 14.33
C LEU A 29 -8.83 18.17 15.11
N LYS A 30 -9.54 17.32 15.87
CA LYS A 30 -10.64 17.75 16.72
C LYS A 30 -10.18 18.84 17.69
N ASN A 31 -10.90 19.95 17.69
CA ASN A 31 -10.60 21.16 18.49
C ASN A 31 -9.28 21.87 18.15
N SER A 32 -8.60 21.50 17.05
CA SER A 32 -7.42 22.24 16.62
C SER A 32 -7.80 23.61 16.06
N GLU A 33 -6.90 24.59 16.20
CA GLU A 33 -7.10 25.91 15.59
C GLU A 33 -7.20 25.84 14.06
N LEU A 34 -6.60 24.80 13.46
CA LEU A 34 -6.67 24.58 12.01
C LEU A 34 -8.11 24.36 11.55
N ILE A 35 -8.90 23.64 12.35
CA ILE A 35 -10.31 23.40 12.08
C ILE A 35 -11.16 24.62 12.47
N THR A 36 -10.95 25.20 13.66
CA THR A 36 -11.81 26.31 14.12
C THR A 36 -11.65 27.57 13.29
N ARG A 37 -10.47 27.78 12.69
CA ARG A 37 -10.19 28.89 11.77
C ARG A 37 -10.48 28.57 10.31
N GLY A 38 -10.86 27.32 9.99
CA GLY A 38 -11.23 26.91 8.63
C GLY A 38 -10.09 27.04 7.62
N VAL A 39 -8.84 26.75 8.00
CA VAL A 39 -7.66 26.92 7.12
C VAL A 39 -7.40 25.73 6.19
N ILE A 40 -8.21 24.68 6.27
CA ILE A 40 -8.09 23.50 5.40
C ILE A 40 -9.10 23.64 4.26
N ASP A 41 -8.58 23.85 3.05
CA ASP A 41 -9.42 23.99 1.85
C ASP A 41 -9.88 22.63 1.30
N LEU A 42 -9.04 21.59 1.44
CA LEU A 42 -9.28 20.28 0.85
C LEU A 42 -8.67 19.16 1.71
N PHE A 43 -9.44 18.09 1.92
CA PHE A 43 -8.93 16.85 2.50
C PHE A 43 -8.65 15.85 1.39
N VAL A 44 -7.41 15.34 1.28
CA VAL A 44 -7.05 14.34 0.27
C VAL A 44 -6.99 12.95 0.89
N PRO A 45 -8.00 12.07 0.68
CA PRO A 45 -7.99 10.73 1.22
C PRO A 45 -7.03 9.80 0.46
N PHE A 46 -6.31 8.97 1.21
CA PHE A 46 -5.54 7.86 0.66
C PHE A 46 -6.28 6.55 0.91
N LEU A 47 -6.67 5.90 -0.17
CA LEU A 47 -7.35 4.60 -0.10
C LEU A 47 -6.36 3.46 0.17
N PRO A 48 -6.76 2.43 0.94
CA PRO A 48 -5.90 1.29 1.25
C PRO A 48 -5.44 0.55 -0.02
N LEU A 49 -4.30 -0.13 0.09
CA LEU A 49 -3.66 -0.81 -1.04
C LEU A 49 -4.12 -2.27 -1.11
N SER A 50 -4.64 -2.68 -2.26
CA SER A 50 -4.93 -4.09 -2.56
C SER A 50 -3.67 -4.90 -2.91
N LYS A 51 -3.80 -6.22 -3.02
CA LYS A 51 -2.70 -7.13 -3.38
C LYS A 51 -1.95 -6.70 -4.65
N ARG A 52 -2.67 -6.32 -5.71
CA ARG A 52 -2.09 -5.82 -6.97
C ARG A 52 -1.15 -4.63 -6.77
N HIS A 53 -1.53 -3.70 -5.88
CA HIS A 53 -0.68 -2.53 -5.59
C HIS A 53 0.58 -2.93 -4.82
N VAL A 54 0.48 -3.94 -3.94
CA VAL A 54 1.64 -4.49 -3.22
C VAL A 54 2.60 -5.16 -4.19
N GLU A 55 2.11 -5.95 -5.16
CA GLU A 55 2.94 -6.55 -6.22
C GLU A 55 3.71 -5.48 -7.00
N GLN A 56 3.05 -4.38 -7.37
CA GLN A 56 3.71 -3.24 -8.03
C GLN A 56 4.81 -2.64 -7.15
N CYS A 57 4.56 -2.49 -5.84
CA CYS A 57 5.59 -2.04 -4.90
C CYS A 57 6.77 -3.01 -4.80
N VAL A 58 6.55 -4.33 -4.87
CA VAL A 58 7.63 -5.33 -4.88
C VAL A 58 8.47 -5.18 -6.13
N VAL A 59 7.85 -5.06 -7.30
CA VAL A 59 8.52 -4.87 -8.58
C VAL A 59 9.35 -3.58 -8.58
N ASP A 60 8.78 -2.47 -8.10
CA ASP A 60 9.49 -1.20 -8.00
C ASP A 60 10.63 -1.24 -7.00
N ASN A 61 10.46 -1.96 -5.89
CA ASN A 61 11.52 -2.19 -4.92
C ASN A 61 12.70 -2.95 -5.55
N LEU A 62 12.41 -4.04 -6.27
CA LEU A 62 13.42 -4.85 -6.97
C LEU A 62 14.18 -4.02 -8.02
N ARG A 63 13.49 -3.16 -8.78
CA ARG A 63 14.13 -2.27 -9.76
C ARG A 63 15.01 -1.22 -9.09
N ARG A 64 14.43 -0.43 -8.18
CA ARG A 64 15.06 0.80 -7.68
C ARG A 64 16.07 0.56 -6.56
N GLN A 65 15.84 -0.46 -5.72
CA GLN A 65 16.70 -0.73 -4.56
C GLN A 65 17.67 -1.90 -4.78
N HIS A 66 17.35 -2.81 -5.72
CA HIS A 66 18.16 -4.01 -5.95
C HIS A 66 18.71 -4.14 -7.37
N GLY A 67 18.39 -3.21 -8.28
CA GLY A 67 18.99 -3.16 -9.62
C GLY A 67 18.49 -4.23 -10.60
N TYR A 68 17.40 -4.93 -10.28
CA TYR A 68 16.81 -5.91 -11.20
C TYR A 68 16.17 -5.18 -12.39
N SER A 69 16.81 -5.24 -13.56
CA SER A 69 16.30 -4.61 -14.79
C SER A 69 15.00 -5.27 -15.27
N HIS A 70 14.89 -6.59 -15.08
CA HIS A 70 13.72 -7.38 -15.47
C HIS A 70 13.21 -8.24 -14.28
N PRO A 71 12.55 -7.65 -13.27
CA PRO A 71 12.15 -8.35 -12.04
C PRO A 71 11.29 -9.59 -12.28
N PHE A 72 10.47 -9.58 -13.34
CA PHE A 72 9.62 -10.70 -13.74
C PHE A 72 10.39 -11.89 -14.34
N ILE A 73 11.64 -11.68 -14.77
CA ILE A 73 12.53 -12.72 -15.29
C ILE A 73 13.50 -13.17 -14.19
N ASP A 74 14.18 -12.22 -13.55
CA ASP A 74 15.03 -12.43 -12.39
C ASP A 74 14.73 -11.31 -11.38
N PRO A 75 14.25 -11.59 -10.15
CA PRO A 75 14.15 -12.91 -9.52
C PRO A 75 12.99 -13.81 -9.97
N GLY A 76 12.06 -13.31 -10.80
CA GLY A 76 10.95 -14.08 -11.37
C GLY A 76 9.60 -13.79 -10.70
N GLN A 77 8.50 -14.13 -11.38
CA GLN A 77 7.13 -13.98 -10.85
C GLN A 77 6.93 -14.71 -9.51
N GLU A 78 7.43 -15.95 -9.38
CA GLU A 78 7.30 -16.73 -8.13
C GLU A 78 7.90 -15.99 -6.92
N PHE A 79 9.01 -15.27 -7.12
CA PHE A 79 9.60 -14.47 -6.06
C PHE A 79 8.71 -13.28 -5.69
N ILE A 80 8.14 -12.60 -6.69
CA ILE A 80 7.24 -11.46 -6.49
C ILE A 80 5.99 -11.91 -5.72
N ASP A 81 5.39 -13.02 -6.11
CA ASP A 81 4.23 -13.61 -5.45
C ASP A 81 4.57 -13.96 -4.00
N LYS A 82 5.70 -14.64 -3.78
CA LYS A 82 6.16 -15.02 -2.44
C LYS A 82 6.39 -13.82 -1.52
N VAL A 83 6.94 -12.72 -2.03
CA VAL A 83 7.08 -11.48 -1.25
C VAL A 83 5.71 -10.90 -0.94
N THR A 84 4.84 -10.81 -1.94
CA THR A 84 3.49 -10.24 -1.82
C THR A 84 2.67 -11.03 -0.80
N ASP A 85 2.65 -12.35 -0.88
CA ASP A 85 1.94 -13.25 0.04
C ASP A 85 2.51 -13.23 1.46
N SER A 86 3.72 -12.71 1.65
CA SER A 86 4.32 -12.53 2.97
C SER A 86 3.88 -11.24 3.68
N ILE A 87 3.10 -10.39 3.00
CA ILE A 87 2.49 -9.17 3.53
C ILE A 87 1.14 -9.52 4.18
N GLU A 88 0.82 -8.82 5.26
CA GLU A 88 -0.42 -9.02 5.99
C GLU A 88 -1.57 -8.27 5.29
N PHE A 89 -2.64 -9.01 4.98
CA PHE A 89 -3.88 -8.49 4.41
C PHE A 89 -5.03 -8.68 5.39
N LYS A 90 -5.92 -7.69 5.42
CA LYS A 90 -7.19 -7.75 6.13
C LYS A 90 -8.27 -8.21 5.16
N ASP A 91 -9.06 -9.19 5.59
CA ASP A 91 -10.16 -9.79 4.82
C ASP A 91 -9.73 -10.27 3.43
N ASP A 92 -8.45 -10.64 3.28
CA ASP A 92 -7.77 -10.98 2.01
C ASP A 92 -7.88 -9.92 0.88
N GLU A 93 -8.31 -8.70 1.21
CA GLU A 93 -8.58 -7.64 0.21
C GLU A 93 -7.54 -6.51 0.27
N PHE A 94 -7.21 -6.04 1.48
CA PHE A 94 -6.39 -4.84 1.69
C PHE A 94 -5.19 -5.08 2.59
N SER A 95 -4.03 -4.58 2.20
CA SER A 95 -2.83 -4.64 3.02
C SER A 95 -2.98 -3.80 4.28
N VAL A 96 -2.70 -4.40 5.44
CA VAL A 96 -2.79 -3.74 6.75
C VAL A 96 -1.83 -2.54 6.85
N PHE A 97 -0.66 -2.64 6.20
CA PHE A 97 0.41 -1.62 6.29
C PHE A 97 0.78 -1.03 4.93
N GLY A 98 0.00 -1.30 3.88
CA GLY A 98 0.38 -0.98 2.50
C GLY A 98 1.78 -1.50 2.15
N CYS A 99 2.55 -0.70 1.42
CA CYS A 99 3.88 -1.10 0.96
C CYS A 99 5.01 -0.91 1.99
N LYS A 100 4.69 -0.46 3.21
CA LYS A 100 5.69 -0.08 4.23
C LYS A 100 6.70 -1.20 4.54
N ARG A 101 6.25 -2.46 4.56
CA ARG A 101 7.06 -3.62 4.93
C ARG A 101 7.70 -4.34 3.74
N VAL A 102 7.43 -3.91 2.51
CA VAL A 102 7.89 -4.59 1.28
C VAL A 102 9.41 -4.70 1.23
N SER A 103 10.14 -3.60 1.42
CA SER A 103 11.61 -3.59 1.36
C SER A 103 12.23 -4.58 2.36
N SER A 104 11.74 -4.63 3.60
CA SER A 104 12.23 -5.59 4.60
C SER A 104 11.98 -7.04 4.19
N LYS A 105 10.82 -7.35 3.60
CA LYS A 105 10.48 -8.70 3.11
C LYS A 105 11.34 -9.11 1.92
N VAL A 106 11.52 -8.21 0.95
CA VAL A 106 12.40 -8.42 -0.22
C VAL A 106 13.82 -8.74 0.25
N ASN A 107 14.38 -7.93 1.15
CA ASN A 107 15.73 -8.13 1.70
C ASN A 107 15.93 -9.51 2.35
N ILE A 108 14.98 -9.94 3.17
CA ILE A 108 15.04 -11.24 3.86
C ILE A 108 14.96 -12.38 2.84
N LEU A 109 14.04 -12.30 1.87
CA LEU A 109 13.83 -13.36 0.89
C LEU A 109 14.96 -13.46 -0.14
N LEU A 110 15.53 -12.33 -0.58
CA LEU A 110 16.72 -12.31 -1.44
C LEU A 110 17.93 -12.93 -0.74
N SER A 111 18.17 -12.56 0.53
CA SER A 111 19.27 -13.14 1.32
C SER A 111 19.16 -14.66 1.44
N ARG A 112 17.94 -15.18 1.68
CA ARG A 112 17.68 -16.62 1.72
C ARG A 112 17.88 -17.30 0.36
N LYS A 113 17.43 -16.68 -0.74
CA LYS A 113 17.61 -17.19 -2.11
C LYS A 113 19.10 -17.33 -2.45
N ASN A 114 19.91 -16.33 -2.09
CA ASN A 114 21.36 -16.34 -2.34
C ASN A 114 22.08 -17.43 -1.53
N SER A 115 21.65 -17.69 -0.30
CA SER A 115 22.23 -18.76 0.54
C SER A 115 21.92 -20.18 0.02
N ASN A 116 20.83 -20.35 -0.72
CA ASN A 116 20.38 -21.64 -1.23
C ASN A 116 20.85 -21.93 -2.66
N ARG A 117 21.59 -21.01 -3.30
CA ARG A 117 22.13 -21.22 -4.65
C ARG A 117 23.35 -22.16 -4.54
N PRO A 118 23.34 -23.34 -5.20
CA PRO A 118 24.51 -24.22 -5.20
C PRO A 118 25.73 -23.46 -5.79
N LYS A 119 26.90 -23.68 -5.18
CA LYS A 119 28.17 -23.15 -5.71
C LYS A 119 28.53 -23.81 -7.03
#